data_AF-A0A412Q840-F1
#
_entry.id   AF-A0A412Q840-F1
#
_cell.length_a   1.000
_cell.length_b   1.000
_cell.length_c   1.000
_cell.angle_alpha   90.00
_cell.angle_beta   90.00
_cell.angle_gamma   90.00
#
_symmetry.space_group_name_H-M   'P 1'
#
loop_
_entity.id
_entity.type
_entity.pdbx_description
1 polymer ?
#
loop_
_entity_poly.entity_id
_entity_poly.type
_entity_poly.pdbx_seq_one_letter_code
_entity_poly.pdbx_strand_id
1 'polypeptide(L)'
;YIRQAIEPTPFDKLPKDQIAVKLIDALKTDKTYTKSEVKDLLQGIYKELNITGKPSASDISEYLTCEDRTVRMKGKLIATFKVTSHFRTKISLFNRITDINHPQEYDIDKVLDIIKTGSYYHVAEKVDAVRKAKTREEKEKAKMKLPAVTWNGTFKTKNRNDLIHYSSFTALDFDHIQPKKMDEFGKWLQGFSCVYAYYITPSGKGYKAIILHDNYEPLYHYDLYNQLLKLFDCPEIDKSTTDLARGNFLSYDPNLWKNPKPQPFHFIPSTSEPIIPETVTETIIKDEAGNEMITEDDSYVAKFLNTLSRQVVSDDSIIRILGKIWTGKSIANGRNNTTMSYAGVLCKAGVEKNRAKSFIEELVPDYDITEIIEYAYSHNTFGCERRKYKSRKK
;
A
#
# COMPACT_ATOMS: atom_id res chain seq x y z
N TYR A 1 23.33 31.81 22.97
CA TYR A 1 23.05 31.56 21.54
C TYR A 1 22.54 30.14 21.36
N ILE A 2 21.22 29.95 21.36
CA ILE A 2 20.63 28.71 20.87
C ILE A 2 20.87 28.74 19.36
N ARG A 3 21.73 27.86 18.82
CA ARG A 3 21.79 27.66 17.36
C ARG A 3 20.36 27.37 16.93
N GLN A 4 19.77 28.24 16.09
CA GLN A 4 18.51 27.92 15.43
C GLN A 4 18.69 26.55 14.80
N ALA A 5 18.02 25.54 15.36
CA ALA A 5 18.01 24.22 14.79
C ALA A 5 17.29 24.38 13.46
N ILE A 6 18.04 24.34 12.36
CA ILE A 6 17.45 24.35 11.02
C ILE A 6 16.61 23.09 10.94
N GLU A 7 15.31 23.26 10.72
CA GLU A 7 14.38 22.14 10.59
C GLU A 7 14.82 21.26 9.41
N PRO A 8 14.94 19.93 9.60
CA PRO A 8 15.32 19.04 8.51
C PRO A 8 14.27 19.13 7.40
N THR A 9 14.70 19.01 6.15
CA THR A 9 13.78 18.92 5.01
C THR A 9 12.80 17.77 5.25
N PRO A 10 11.47 18.03 5.22
CA PRO A 10 10.47 16.97 5.37
C PRO A 10 10.70 15.84 4.37
N PHE A 11 10.45 14.60 4.79
CA PHE A 11 10.72 13.41 3.97
C PHE A 11 9.98 13.40 2.62
N ASP A 12 8.76 13.95 2.61
CA ASP A 12 7.89 14.15 1.44
C ASP A 12 8.35 15.29 0.51
N LYS A 13 9.40 16.03 0.90
CA LYS A 13 10.01 17.12 0.12
C LYS A 13 11.44 16.81 -0.34
N LEU A 14 11.93 15.60 -0.10
CA LEU A 14 13.25 15.20 -0.56
C LEU A 14 13.24 15.00 -2.09
N PRO A 15 14.29 15.41 -2.83
CA PRO A 15 14.46 15.09 -4.25
C PRO A 15 14.89 13.62 -4.40
N LYS A 16 13.95 12.70 -4.13
CA LYS A 16 14.23 11.27 -3.96
C LYS A 16 14.78 10.62 -5.22
N ASP A 17 14.34 11.07 -6.40
CA ASP A 17 14.85 10.69 -7.71
C ASP A 17 16.36 11.00 -7.83
N GLN A 18 16.78 12.21 -7.47
CA GLN A 18 18.18 12.63 -7.55
C GLN A 18 19.06 11.90 -6.54
N ILE A 19 18.53 11.65 -5.32
CA ILE A 19 19.22 10.84 -4.31
C ILE A 19 19.40 9.41 -4.83
N ALA A 20 18.36 8.82 -5.42
CA ALA A 20 18.42 7.46 -5.95
C ALA A 20 19.45 7.29 -7.06
N VAL A 21 19.49 8.21 -8.03
CA VAL A 21 20.49 8.18 -9.12
C VAL A 21 21.90 8.11 -8.54
N LYS A 22 22.22 8.98 -7.57
CA LYS A 22 23.54 9.00 -6.92
C LYS A 22 23.85 7.74 -6.12
N LEU A 23 22.84 7.15 -5.46
CA LEU A 23 23.01 5.88 -4.74
C LEU A 23 23.24 4.71 -5.70
N ILE A 24 22.51 4.66 -6.81
CA ILE A 24 22.63 3.61 -7.84
C ILE A 24 24.02 3.65 -8.49
N ASP A 25 24.53 4.85 -8.78
CA ASP A 25 25.87 5.05 -9.34
C ASP A 25 26.99 4.59 -8.38
N ALA A 26 26.80 4.80 -7.07
CA ALA A 26 27.79 4.49 -6.05
C ALA A 26 27.74 3.04 -5.54
N LEU A 27 26.56 2.45 -5.45
CA LEU A 27 26.33 1.15 -4.82
C LEU A 27 26.06 0.07 -5.86
N LYS A 28 26.85 -1.01 -5.87
CA LYS A 28 26.67 -2.12 -6.82
C LYS A 28 25.78 -3.20 -6.21
N THR A 29 24.95 -3.82 -7.05
CA THR A 29 24.18 -5.00 -6.65
C THR A 29 25.11 -6.15 -6.26
N ASP A 30 24.61 -7.00 -5.35
CA ASP A 30 25.32 -8.11 -4.71
C ASP A 30 26.57 -7.76 -3.89
N LYS A 31 26.85 -6.47 -3.70
CA LYS A 31 27.91 -6.01 -2.79
C LYS A 31 27.39 -5.70 -1.39
N THR A 32 28.30 -5.83 -0.44
CA THR A 32 28.06 -5.55 0.98
C THR A 32 28.77 -4.26 1.38
N TYR A 33 28.06 -3.41 2.12
CA TYR A 33 28.50 -2.12 2.62
C TYR A 33 28.23 -2.05 4.12
N THR A 34 29.15 -1.48 4.88
CA THR A 34 28.93 -1.20 6.30
C THR A 34 27.88 -0.11 6.48
N LYS A 35 27.19 -0.10 7.64
CA LYS A 35 26.25 0.98 7.96
C LYS A 35 26.92 2.35 8.01
N SER A 36 28.23 2.42 8.32
CA SER A 36 28.98 3.67 8.26
C SER A 36 29.16 4.16 6.82
N GLU A 37 29.62 3.30 5.90
CA GLU A 37 29.82 3.67 4.50
C GLU A 37 28.53 4.18 3.86
N VAL A 38 27.41 3.50 4.10
CA VAL A 38 26.09 3.93 3.58
C VAL A 38 25.67 5.27 4.17
N LYS A 39 25.88 5.47 5.47
CA LYS A 39 25.57 6.74 6.14
C LYS A 39 26.42 7.89 5.61
N ASP A 40 27.72 7.67 5.45
CA ASP A 40 28.65 8.68 4.96
C ASP A 40 28.35 9.06 3.50
N LEU A 41 27.98 8.07 2.67
CA LEU A 41 27.51 8.28 1.30
C LEU A 41 26.24 9.14 1.26
N LEU A 42 25.21 8.78 2.04
CA LEU A 42 23.96 9.55 2.11
C LEU A 42 24.20 10.99 2.60
N GLN A 43 25.08 11.18 3.58
CA GLN A 43 25.47 12.51 4.04
C GLN A 43 26.20 13.31 2.97
N GLY A 44 27.05 12.66 2.16
CA GLY A 44 27.69 13.27 0.99
C GLY A 44 26.66 13.74 -0.03
N ILE A 45 25.70 12.88 -0.38
CA ILE A 45 24.60 13.19 -1.31
C ILE A 45 23.76 14.36 -0.80
N TYR A 46 23.39 14.37 0.49
CA TYR A 46 22.61 15.46 1.08
C TYR A 46 23.35 16.80 0.99
N LYS A 47 24.65 16.81 1.27
CA LYS A 47 25.48 18.02 1.13
C LYS A 47 25.54 18.51 -0.32
N GLU A 48 25.73 17.59 -1.26
CA GLU A 48 25.81 17.92 -2.69
C GLU A 48 24.48 18.52 -3.21
N LEU A 49 23.35 17.96 -2.78
CA LEU A 49 22.01 18.40 -3.16
C LEU A 49 21.47 19.56 -2.30
N ASN A 50 22.29 20.13 -1.41
CA ASN A 50 21.90 21.18 -0.46
C ASN A 50 20.66 20.83 0.40
N ILE A 51 20.53 19.55 0.78
CA ILE A 51 19.44 19.05 1.61
C ILE A 51 19.79 19.24 3.09
N THR A 52 18.94 19.94 3.82
CA THR A 52 19.05 20.06 5.27
C THR A 52 18.61 18.76 5.94
N GLY A 53 19.49 18.12 6.71
CA GLY A 53 19.14 16.93 7.48
C GLY A 53 20.36 16.09 7.86
N LYS A 54 20.12 15.04 8.64
CA LYS A 54 21.14 14.04 8.97
C LYS A 54 20.59 12.66 8.63
N PRO A 55 20.82 12.16 7.41
CA PRO A 55 20.31 10.85 7.02
C PRO A 55 20.94 9.74 7.87
N SER A 56 20.17 8.68 8.05
CA SER A 56 20.58 7.45 8.70
C SER A 56 20.97 6.40 7.66
N ALA A 57 21.76 5.40 8.07
CA ALA A 57 22.13 4.31 7.15
C ALA A 57 20.90 3.52 6.68
N SER A 58 19.84 3.43 7.49
CA SER A 58 18.59 2.73 7.14
C SER A 58 17.77 3.44 6.07
N ASP A 59 18.01 4.74 5.83
CA ASP A 59 17.27 5.50 4.82
C ASP A 59 17.55 4.98 3.40
N ILE A 60 18.61 4.18 3.20
CA ILE A 60 18.89 3.48 1.93
C ILE A 60 17.72 2.60 1.46
N SER A 61 16.93 2.04 2.39
CA SER A 61 15.80 1.16 2.09
C SER A 61 14.65 1.88 1.36
N GLU A 62 14.62 3.21 1.43
CA GLU A 62 13.66 4.05 0.69
C GLU A 62 14.00 4.18 -0.79
N TYR A 63 15.20 3.73 -1.19
CA TYR A 63 15.71 3.85 -2.56
C TYR A 63 16.01 2.50 -3.19
N LEU A 64 16.66 1.59 -2.45
CA LEU A 64 17.17 0.32 -2.95
C LEU A 64 16.72 -0.84 -2.05
N THR A 65 16.67 -2.06 -2.60
CA THR A 65 16.45 -3.25 -1.77
C THR A 65 17.77 -3.72 -1.16
N CYS A 66 17.78 -3.82 0.17
CA CYS A 66 18.93 -4.24 0.95
C CYS A 66 18.58 -5.38 1.90
N GLU A 67 19.52 -6.29 2.14
CA GLU A 67 19.46 -7.27 3.23
C GLU A 67 20.38 -6.86 4.36
N ASP A 68 19.87 -6.80 5.59
CA ASP A 68 20.71 -6.71 6.78
C ASP A 68 21.55 -7.98 6.91
N ARG A 69 22.87 -7.81 7.06
CA ARG A 69 23.82 -8.90 7.30
C ARG A 69 24.79 -8.54 8.41
N THR A 70 25.35 -9.57 9.03
CA THR A 70 26.45 -9.41 9.99
C THR A 70 27.67 -10.12 9.44
N VAL A 71 28.76 -9.38 9.25
CA VAL A 71 30.02 -9.91 8.72
C VAL A 71 31.12 -9.73 9.75
N ARG A 72 32.02 -10.72 9.85
CA ARG A 72 33.18 -10.65 10.74
C ARG A 72 34.33 -9.94 10.03
N MET A 73 34.75 -8.78 10.55
CA MET A 73 35.88 -8.02 10.03
C MET A 73 36.87 -7.71 11.16
N LYS A 74 38.15 -8.05 10.97
CA LYS A 74 39.21 -7.85 11.98
C LYS A 74 38.80 -8.37 13.38
N GLY A 75 38.14 -9.54 13.41
CA GLY A 75 37.71 -10.20 14.64
C GLY A 75 36.37 -9.73 15.23
N LYS A 76 35.81 -8.60 14.80
CA LYS A 76 34.53 -8.03 15.29
C LYS A 76 33.38 -8.31 14.34
N LEU A 77 32.19 -8.55 14.88
CA LEU A 77 30.94 -8.61 14.11
C LEU A 77 30.48 -7.19 13.78
N ILE A 78 30.30 -6.90 12.50
CA ILE A 78 29.87 -5.59 12.01
C ILE A 78 28.56 -5.76 11.25
N ALA A 79 27.58 -4.90 11.57
CA ALA A 79 26.33 -4.81 10.84
C ALA A 79 26.56 -4.14 9.48
N THR A 80 26.03 -4.75 8.44
CA THR A 80 26.22 -4.39 7.03
C THR A 80 24.91 -4.50 6.27
N PHE A 81 24.83 -3.83 5.13
CA PHE A 81 23.77 -3.98 4.15
C PHE A 81 24.35 -4.68 2.92
N LYS A 82 23.70 -5.74 2.45
CA LYS A 82 23.92 -6.25 1.10
C LYS A 82 22.89 -5.62 0.17
N VAL A 83 23.32 -4.85 -0.83
CA VAL A 83 22.41 -4.30 -1.86
C VAL A 83 22.04 -5.44 -2.79
N THR A 84 20.78 -5.88 -2.78
CA THR A 84 20.31 -7.00 -3.61
C THR A 84 19.66 -6.54 -4.90
N SER A 85 19.11 -5.33 -4.91
CA SER A 85 18.52 -4.74 -6.11
C SER A 85 18.59 -3.22 -6.05
N HIS A 86 18.77 -2.59 -7.21
CA HIS A 86 18.59 -1.15 -7.36
C HIS A 86 17.14 -0.70 -7.40
N PHE A 87 16.21 -1.65 -7.51
CA PHE A 87 14.78 -1.40 -7.40
C PHE A 87 14.28 -1.77 -6.00
N ARG A 88 13.15 -1.20 -5.60
CA ARG A 88 12.44 -1.57 -4.36
C ARG A 88 11.51 -2.74 -4.69
N THR A 89 11.95 -3.95 -4.35
CA THR A 89 11.33 -5.21 -4.79
C THR A 89 10.35 -5.79 -3.78
N LYS A 90 10.16 -5.13 -2.63
CA LYS A 90 9.31 -5.62 -1.55
C LYS A 90 7.85 -5.27 -1.76
N ILE A 91 6.98 -6.26 -1.56
CA ILE A 91 5.52 -6.15 -1.69
C ILE A 91 4.83 -6.92 -0.57
N SER A 92 3.60 -6.52 -0.23
CA SER A 92 2.77 -7.23 0.76
C SER A 92 1.92 -8.32 0.13
N LEU A 93 1.91 -9.50 0.76
CA LEU A 93 1.11 -10.67 0.43
C LEU A 93 0.19 -11.03 1.61
N PHE A 94 -1.06 -11.34 1.30
CA PHE A 94 -2.14 -11.66 2.21
C PHE A 94 -2.69 -13.06 1.90
N ASN A 95 -3.12 -13.80 2.92
CA ASN A 95 -3.68 -15.14 2.72
C ASN A 95 -5.02 -15.11 1.97
N ARG A 96 -5.78 -14.02 2.15
CA ARG A 96 -7.04 -13.71 1.46
C ARG A 96 -7.12 -12.22 1.15
N ILE A 97 -7.95 -11.86 0.16
CA ILE A 97 -8.16 -10.45 -0.19
C ILE A 97 -8.85 -9.63 0.90
N THR A 98 -9.62 -10.28 1.77
CA THR A 98 -10.33 -9.66 2.90
C THR A 98 -9.44 -9.45 4.12
N ASP A 99 -8.25 -10.05 4.14
CA ASP A 99 -7.32 -9.83 5.24
C ASP A 99 -6.82 -8.39 5.17
N ILE A 100 -7.02 -7.64 6.26
CA ILE A 100 -6.61 -6.24 6.36
C ILE A 100 -5.32 -6.13 7.17
N ASN A 101 -5.15 -6.98 8.17
CA ASN A 101 -4.04 -6.92 9.12
C ASN A 101 -2.96 -7.96 8.80
N HIS A 102 -1.74 -7.71 9.32
CA HIS A 102 -0.61 -8.65 9.29
C HIS A 102 -0.21 -9.19 7.89
N PRO A 103 -0.05 -8.32 6.88
CA PRO A 103 0.54 -8.77 5.62
C PRO A 103 1.94 -9.35 5.83
N GLN A 104 2.29 -10.32 4.99
CA GLN A 104 3.64 -10.84 4.91
C GLN A 104 4.41 -10.06 3.84
N GLU A 105 5.64 -9.68 4.14
CA GLU A 105 6.53 -9.06 3.15
C GLU A 105 7.20 -10.13 2.29
N TYR A 106 7.11 -9.98 0.97
CA TYR A 106 7.78 -10.83 -0.02
C TYR A 106 8.60 -10.00 -0.99
N ASP A 107 9.63 -10.63 -1.55
CA ASP A 107 10.25 -10.14 -2.77
C ASP A 107 9.36 -10.46 -3.97
N ILE A 108 9.23 -9.52 -4.90
CA ILE A 108 8.40 -9.66 -6.09
C ILE A 108 8.70 -10.95 -6.87
N ASP A 109 9.97 -11.34 -6.97
CA ASP A 109 10.36 -12.52 -7.73
C ASP A 109 9.91 -13.81 -7.07
N LYS A 110 9.81 -13.84 -5.75
CA LYS A 110 9.21 -14.97 -5.03
C LYS A 110 7.72 -15.07 -5.33
N VAL A 111 7.01 -13.94 -5.41
CA VAL A 111 5.57 -13.95 -5.73
C VAL A 111 5.32 -14.39 -7.17
N LEU A 112 6.15 -13.94 -8.12
CA LEU A 112 6.09 -14.41 -9.52
C LEU A 112 6.42 -15.90 -9.64
N ASP A 113 7.37 -16.42 -8.86
CA ASP A 113 7.67 -17.85 -8.81
C ASP A 113 6.49 -18.67 -8.28
N ILE A 114 5.80 -18.19 -7.23
CA ILE A 114 4.56 -18.82 -6.73
C ILE A 114 3.48 -18.86 -7.81
N ILE A 115 3.28 -17.77 -8.57
CA ILE A 115 2.30 -17.72 -9.67
C ILE A 115 2.68 -18.73 -10.77
N LYS A 116 3.98 -18.84 -11.09
CA LYS A 116 4.44 -19.72 -12.16
C LYS A 116 4.39 -21.19 -11.79
N THR A 117 4.83 -21.54 -10.59
CA THR A 117 5.04 -22.93 -10.16
C THR A 117 3.87 -23.50 -9.38
N GLY A 118 3.02 -22.65 -8.80
CA GLY A 118 1.96 -23.07 -7.89
C GLY A 118 2.48 -23.57 -6.54
N SER A 119 3.75 -23.33 -6.20
CA SER A 119 4.48 -23.96 -5.10
C SER A 119 3.95 -23.64 -3.68
N TYR A 120 3.18 -22.56 -3.52
CA TYR A 120 2.62 -22.15 -2.25
C TYR A 120 1.10 -21.91 -2.33
N TYR A 121 0.47 -21.90 -1.15
CA TYR A 121 -0.95 -21.56 -0.95
C TYR A 121 -1.98 -22.42 -1.69
N HIS A 122 -1.56 -23.55 -2.28
CA HIS A 122 -2.36 -24.36 -3.20
C HIS A 122 -2.98 -23.51 -4.32
N VAL A 123 -2.22 -22.51 -4.81
CA VAL A 123 -2.77 -21.50 -5.74
C VAL A 123 -3.22 -22.12 -7.05
N ALA A 124 -2.54 -23.15 -7.56
CA ALA A 124 -2.93 -23.85 -8.78
C ALA A 124 -4.32 -24.48 -8.68
N GLU A 125 -4.59 -25.23 -7.59
CA GLU A 125 -5.89 -25.88 -7.34
C GLU A 125 -7.00 -24.85 -7.15
N LYS A 126 -6.73 -23.76 -6.41
CA LYS A 126 -7.71 -22.70 -6.17
C LYS A 126 -8.05 -21.95 -7.46
N VAL A 127 -7.07 -21.66 -8.31
CA VAL A 127 -7.30 -21.00 -9.60
C VAL A 127 -8.04 -21.93 -10.57
N ASP A 128 -7.73 -23.21 -10.57
CA ASP A 128 -8.48 -24.22 -11.34
C ASP A 128 -9.96 -24.25 -10.92
N ALA A 129 -10.25 -24.19 -9.61
CA ALA A 129 -11.62 -24.07 -9.11
C ALA A 129 -12.32 -22.80 -9.60
N VAL A 130 -11.63 -21.65 -9.65
CA VAL A 130 -12.16 -20.39 -10.22
C VAL A 130 -12.49 -20.53 -11.71
N ARG A 131 -11.65 -21.24 -12.47
CA ARG A 131 -11.82 -21.43 -13.92
C ARG A 131 -12.95 -22.42 -14.24
N LYS A 132 -13.16 -23.43 -13.39
CA LYS A 132 -14.21 -24.46 -13.53
C LYS A 132 -15.59 -24.03 -13.03
N ALA A 133 -15.68 -22.96 -12.23
CA ALA A 133 -16.93 -22.42 -11.74
C ALA A 133 -17.89 -22.08 -12.90
N LYS A 134 -19.16 -22.50 -12.78
CA LYS A 134 -20.15 -22.37 -13.87
C LYS A 134 -20.97 -21.09 -13.73
N THR A 135 -21.22 -20.67 -12.50
CA THR A 135 -21.99 -19.45 -12.21
C THR A 135 -21.07 -18.31 -11.75
N ARG A 136 -21.57 -17.08 -11.90
CA ARG A 136 -20.88 -15.88 -11.39
C ARG A 136 -20.65 -15.97 -9.87
N GLU A 137 -21.65 -16.43 -9.14
CA GLU A 137 -21.59 -16.54 -7.68
C GLU A 137 -20.55 -17.57 -7.22
N GLU A 138 -20.52 -18.76 -7.83
CA GLU A 138 -19.49 -19.77 -7.57
C GLU A 138 -18.09 -19.23 -7.84
N LYS A 139 -17.94 -18.47 -8.94
CA LYS A 139 -16.66 -17.88 -9.33
C LYS A 139 -16.17 -16.87 -8.30
N GLU A 140 -17.03 -15.97 -7.84
CA GLU A 140 -16.67 -15.00 -6.80
C GLU A 140 -16.35 -15.71 -5.47
N LYS A 141 -17.16 -16.68 -5.03
CA LYS A 141 -16.86 -17.49 -3.83
C LYS A 141 -15.51 -18.21 -3.94
N ALA A 142 -15.14 -18.71 -5.11
CA ALA A 142 -13.85 -19.36 -5.35
C ALA A 142 -12.69 -18.34 -5.32
N LYS A 143 -12.86 -17.15 -5.92
CA LYS A 143 -11.85 -16.07 -5.89
C LYS A 143 -11.52 -15.64 -4.47
N MET A 144 -12.52 -15.54 -3.59
CA MET A 144 -12.31 -15.15 -2.18
C MET A 144 -11.37 -16.09 -1.39
N LYS A 145 -11.10 -17.30 -1.90
CA LYS A 145 -10.14 -18.26 -1.31
C LYS A 145 -8.70 -18.05 -1.78
N LEU A 146 -8.48 -17.22 -2.81
CA LEU A 146 -7.17 -16.92 -3.35
C LEU A 146 -6.40 -15.96 -2.42
N PRO A 147 -5.07 -16.13 -2.29
CA PRO A 147 -4.21 -15.11 -1.74
C PRO A 147 -4.33 -13.79 -2.51
N ALA A 148 -3.98 -12.69 -1.87
CA ALA A 148 -3.97 -11.38 -2.50
C ALA A 148 -2.64 -10.66 -2.28
N VAL A 149 -2.22 -9.88 -3.26
CA VAL A 149 -0.96 -9.14 -3.25
C VAL A 149 -1.21 -7.66 -3.53
N THR A 150 -0.47 -6.78 -2.86
CA THR A 150 -0.44 -5.35 -3.15
C THR A 150 0.89 -5.02 -3.80
N TRP A 151 0.90 -4.84 -5.13
CA TRP A 151 2.14 -4.66 -5.91
C TRP A 151 2.88 -3.37 -5.61
N ASN A 152 2.14 -2.34 -5.18
CA ASN A 152 2.63 -0.98 -5.04
C ASN A 152 3.52 -0.75 -3.80
N GLY A 153 3.67 -1.74 -2.92
CA GLY A 153 4.49 -1.56 -1.72
C GLY A 153 4.23 -2.59 -0.64
N THR A 154 4.94 -2.38 0.47
CA THR A 154 4.67 -3.06 1.73
C THR A 154 3.85 -2.15 2.63
N PHE A 155 2.92 -2.75 3.37
CA PHE A 155 2.02 -2.02 4.23
C PHE A 155 1.96 -2.65 5.61
N LYS A 156 1.64 -1.86 6.63
CA LYS A 156 1.34 -2.37 7.97
C LYS A 156 -0.03 -3.02 8.02
N THR A 157 -1.00 -2.41 7.35
CA THR A 157 -2.34 -2.92 7.08
C THR A 157 -2.72 -2.59 5.65
N LYS A 158 -3.78 -3.19 5.11
CA LYS A 158 -4.25 -2.93 3.73
C LYS A 158 -4.93 -1.55 3.61
N ASN A 159 -4.23 -0.49 3.98
CA ASN A 159 -4.63 0.91 3.91
C ASN A 159 -3.46 1.74 3.34
N ARG A 160 -3.77 2.69 2.46
CA ARG A 160 -2.76 3.51 1.76
C ARG A 160 -1.85 4.34 2.70
N ASN A 161 -2.35 4.78 3.85
CA ASN A 161 -1.60 5.62 4.79
C ASN A 161 -0.68 4.78 5.68
N ASP A 162 -0.90 3.47 5.72
CA ASP A 162 -0.09 2.47 6.42
C ASP A 162 1.03 1.91 5.53
N LEU A 163 1.34 2.58 4.41
CA LEU A 163 2.49 2.27 3.57
C LEU A 163 3.79 2.35 4.38
N ILE A 164 4.57 1.27 4.34
CA ILE A 164 5.90 1.17 4.96
C ILE A 164 6.95 1.50 3.90
N HIS A 165 6.98 0.75 2.80
CA HIS A 165 7.89 0.98 1.68
C HIS A 165 7.11 1.02 0.36
N TYR A 166 7.34 2.07 -0.44
CA TYR A 166 6.80 2.15 -1.78
C TYR A 166 7.59 1.22 -2.71
N SER A 167 6.91 0.36 -3.47
CA SER A 167 7.56 -0.53 -4.43
C SER A 167 8.01 0.23 -5.67
N SER A 168 8.94 -0.34 -6.44
CA SER A 168 9.23 0.09 -7.82
C SER A 168 8.28 -0.56 -8.83
N PHE A 169 7.25 -1.26 -8.35
CA PHE A 169 6.32 -2.03 -9.17
C PHE A 169 4.88 -1.60 -8.94
N THR A 170 4.10 -1.62 -10.01
CA THR A 170 2.64 -1.54 -9.96
C THR A 170 2.03 -2.61 -10.88
N ALA A 171 0.71 -2.72 -10.91
CA ALA A 171 0.04 -3.68 -11.78
C ALA A 171 -1.08 -3.02 -12.57
N LEU A 172 -1.21 -3.43 -13.83
CA LEU A 172 -2.31 -3.10 -14.71
C LEU A 172 -3.09 -4.38 -15.02
N ASP A 173 -4.41 -4.27 -14.93
CA ASP A 173 -5.32 -5.34 -15.29
C ASP A 173 -5.89 -5.14 -16.69
N PHE A 174 -5.82 -6.21 -17.50
CA PHE A 174 -6.40 -6.28 -18.82
C PHE A 174 -7.41 -7.41 -18.85
N ASP A 175 -8.69 -7.09 -18.90
CA ASP A 175 -9.79 -8.04 -18.83
C ASP A 175 -10.57 -8.11 -20.15
N HIS A 176 -11.40 -9.14 -20.28
CA HIS A 176 -12.29 -9.33 -21.44
C HIS A 176 -11.56 -9.49 -22.79
N ILE A 177 -10.30 -9.90 -22.76
CA ILE A 177 -9.52 -10.19 -23.98
C ILE A 177 -10.16 -11.40 -24.67
N GLN A 178 -10.43 -11.27 -25.97
CA GLN A 178 -10.97 -12.37 -26.77
C GLN A 178 -9.97 -13.53 -26.79
N PRO A 179 -10.39 -14.80 -26.61
CA PRO A 179 -9.46 -15.94 -26.55
C PRO A 179 -8.48 -16.02 -27.73
N LYS A 180 -8.97 -15.75 -28.95
CA LYS A 180 -8.15 -15.73 -30.18
C LYS A 180 -7.09 -14.62 -30.22
N LYS A 181 -7.22 -13.59 -29.38
CA LYS A 181 -6.31 -12.43 -29.30
C LYS A 181 -5.34 -12.51 -28.13
N MET A 182 -5.48 -13.48 -27.23
CA MET A 182 -4.63 -13.59 -26.02
C MET A 182 -3.14 -13.62 -26.39
N ASP A 183 -2.74 -14.48 -27.33
CA ASP A 183 -1.32 -14.60 -27.71
C ASP A 183 -0.76 -13.31 -28.34
N GLU A 184 -1.57 -12.63 -29.17
CA GLU A 184 -1.21 -11.34 -29.77
C GLU A 184 -1.09 -10.25 -28.72
N PHE A 185 -2.03 -10.20 -27.76
CA PHE A 185 -2.03 -9.25 -26.66
C PHE A 185 -0.81 -9.45 -25.75
N GLY A 186 -0.46 -10.70 -25.45
CA GLY A 186 0.76 -11.03 -24.73
C GLY A 186 2.01 -10.51 -25.46
N LYS A 187 2.13 -10.74 -26.77
CA LYS A 187 3.23 -10.20 -27.58
C LYS A 187 3.26 -8.67 -27.61
N TRP A 188 2.10 -8.03 -27.67
CA TRP A 188 1.99 -6.57 -27.59
C TRP A 188 2.53 -6.04 -26.25
N LEU A 189 2.20 -6.68 -25.12
CA LEU A 189 2.76 -6.33 -23.80
C LEU A 189 4.29 -6.44 -23.77
N GLN A 190 4.87 -7.44 -24.46
CA GLN A 190 6.34 -7.59 -24.55
C GLN A 190 7.03 -6.42 -25.26
N GLY A 191 6.30 -5.63 -26.05
CA GLY A 191 6.82 -4.45 -26.74
C GLY A 191 7.16 -3.29 -25.79
N PHE A 192 6.65 -3.31 -24.55
CA PHE A 192 6.88 -2.27 -23.56
C PHE A 192 8.01 -2.68 -22.61
N SER A 193 9.12 -1.94 -22.64
CA SER A 193 10.29 -2.26 -21.80
C SER A 193 10.01 -2.19 -20.29
N CYS A 194 9.00 -1.42 -19.89
CA CYS A 194 8.55 -1.30 -18.50
C CYS A 194 7.68 -2.46 -18.03
N VAL A 195 7.17 -3.31 -18.92
CA VAL A 195 6.50 -4.54 -18.49
C VAL A 195 7.57 -5.48 -17.94
N TYR A 196 7.52 -5.69 -16.63
CA TYR A 196 8.43 -6.55 -15.89
C TYR A 196 8.05 -8.01 -16.06
N ALA A 197 6.76 -8.31 -15.95
CA ALA A 197 6.19 -9.63 -16.15
C ALA A 197 4.71 -9.51 -16.51
N TYR A 198 4.14 -10.52 -17.14
CA TYR A 198 2.68 -10.66 -17.22
C TYR A 198 2.25 -12.12 -17.12
N TYR A 199 1.03 -12.33 -16.66
CA TYR A 199 0.44 -13.66 -16.50
C TYR A 199 -1.08 -13.62 -16.63
N ILE A 200 -1.66 -14.76 -16.97
CA ILE A 200 -3.11 -14.92 -17.14
C ILE A 200 -3.80 -14.73 -15.79
N THR A 201 -4.83 -13.88 -15.75
CA THR A 201 -5.61 -13.61 -14.52
C THR A 201 -6.33 -14.86 -14.00
N PRO A 202 -6.75 -14.91 -12.72
CA PRO A 202 -7.41 -16.10 -12.17
C PRO A 202 -8.66 -16.53 -12.96
N SER A 203 -9.32 -15.56 -13.61
CA SER A 203 -10.52 -15.76 -14.40
C SER A 203 -10.26 -16.50 -15.72
N GLY A 204 -9.02 -16.50 -16.21
CA GLY A 204 -8.60 -17.05 -17.51
C GLY A 204 -8.92 -16.16 -18.71
N LYS A 205 -9.43 -14.94 -18.51
CA LYS A 205 -9.98 -14.08 -19.59
C LYS A 205 -9.22 -12.77 -19.80
N GLY A 206 -7.99 -12.71 -19.31
CA GLY A 206 -7.23 -11.47 -19.25
C GLY A 206 -5.78 -11.69 -18.82
N TYR A 207 -4.99 -10.63 -18.88
CA TYR A 207 -3.63 -10.56 -18.36
C TYR A 207 -3.55 -9.56 -17.24
N LYS A 208 -2.74 -9.87 -16.22
CA LYS A 208 -2.19 -8.84 -15.33
C LYS A 208 -0.76 -8.57 -15.75
N ALA A 209 -0.44 -7.32 -16.05
CA ALA A 209 0.92 -6.88 -16.31
C ALA A 209 1.51 -6.19 -15.08
N ILE A 210 2.68 -6.62 -14.66
CA ILE A 210 3.47 -5.97 -13.62
C ILE A 210 4.38 -4.97 -14.30
N ILE A 211 4.27 -3.71 -13.91
CA ILE A 211 5.02 -2.60 -14.50
C ILE A 211 6.12 -2.16 -13.54
N LEU A 212 7.35 -2.09 -14.04
CA LEU A 212 8.48 -1.48 -13.34
C LEU A 212 8.48 0.04 -13.60
N HIS A 213 8.66 0.84 -12.55
CA HIS A 213 8.73 2.30 -12.63
C HIS A 213 9.82 2.87 -11.72
N ASP A 214 10.23 4.11 -11.98
CA ASP A 214 11.23 4.84 -11.19
C ASP A 214 10.64 5.96 -10.30
N ASN A 215 9.31 6.04 -10.13
CA ASN A 215 8.73 6.94 -9.13
C ASN A 215 9.16 6.54 -7.69
N TYR A 216 9.77 7.45 -6.94
CA TYR A 216 10.15 7.27 -5.52
C TYR A 216 9.17 7.93 -4.52
N GLU A 217 8.19 8.68 -5.01
CA GLU A 217 7.25 9.44 -4.18
C GLU A 217 5.83 8.86 -4.27
N PRO A 218 5.35 8.12 -3.25
CA PRO A 218 4.03 7.49 -3.26
C PRO A 218 2.88 8.49 -3.38
N LEU A 219 3.05 9.77 -3.01
CA LEU A 219 2.02 10.78 -3.22
C LEU A 219 1.68 11.01 -4.70
N TYR A 220 2.61 10.70 -5.61
CA TYR A 220 2.39 10.75 -7.06
C TYR A 220 1.91 9.42 -7.67
N HIS A 221 1.54 8.42 -6.86
CA HIS A 221 1.11 7.11 -7.34
C HIS A 221 -0.03 7.19 -8.37
N TYR A 222 -1.05 8.02 -8.12
CA TYR A 222 -2.18 8.16 -9.02
C TYR A 222 -1.83 8.86 -10.34
N ASP A 223 -0.89 9.81 -10.30
CA ASP A 223 -0.39 10.47 -11.52
C ASP A 223 0.41 9.47 -12.37
N LEU A 224 1.33 8.73 -11.75
CA LEU A 224 2.03 7.61 -12.39
C LEU A 224 1.03 6.64 -13.04
N TYR A 225 0.01 6.20 -12.29
CA TYR A 225 -0.97 5.24 -12.78
C TYR A 225 -1.75 5.80 -13.98
N ASN A 226 -2.16 7.07 -13.93
CA ASN A 226 -2.83 7.73 -15.05
C ASN A 226 -1.94 7.85 -16.30
N GLN A 227 -0.63 8.08 -16.13
CA GLN A 227 0.31 8.07 -17.25
C GLN A 227 0.45 6.68 -17.86
N LEU A 228 0.48 5.63 -17.03
CA LEU A 228 0.49 4.25 -17.51
C LEU A 228 -0.81 3.92 -18.27
N LEU A 229 -1.98 4.30 -17.76
CA LEU A 229 -3.25 4.11 -18.48
C LEU A 229 -3.23 4.77 -19.87
N LYS A 230 -2.62 5.95 -20.01
CA LYS A 230 -2.43 6.64 -21.30
C LYS A 230 -1.36 5.99 -22.18
N LEU A 231 -0.32 5.39 -21.60
CA LEU A 231 0.74 4.71 -22.35
C LEU A 231 0.21 3.45 -23.03
N PHE A 232 -0.59 2.66 -22.30
CA PHE A 232 -1.14 1.40 -22.82
C PHE A 232 -2.41 1.62 -23.65
N ASP A 233 -3.25 2.60 -23.27
CA ASP A 233 -4.45 3.10 -23.97
C ASP A 233 -5.18 2.07 -24.85
N CYS A 234 -5.73 1.04 -24.21
CA CYS A 234 -6.49 0.00 -24.88
C CYS A 234 -7.86 -0.22 -24.19
N PRO A 235 -8.87 -0.73 -24.91
CA PRO A 235 -10.21 -0.93 -24.33
C PRO A 235 -10.25 -2.04 -23.27
N GLU A 236 -9.30 -2.97 -23.29
CA GLU A 236 -9.24 -4.08 -22.33
C GLU A 236 -8.69 -3.68 -20.96
N ILE A 237 -8.11 -2.47 -20.79
CA ILE A 237 -7.53 -2.04 -19.52
C ILE A 237 -8.61 -1.68 -18.48
N ASP A 238 -8.53 -2.27 -17.29
CA ASP A 238 -9.40 -1.92 -16.15
C ASP A 238 -8.90 -0.63 -15.47
N LYS A 239 -9.64 0.45 -15.68
CA LYS A 239 -9.33 1.79 -15.16
C LYS A 239 -9.69 1.97 -13.68
N SER A 240 -10.33 0.98 -13.04
CA SER A 240 -10.81 1.08 -11.65
C SER A 240 -9.81 0.61 -10.59
N THR A 241 -8.64 0.07 -11.01
CA THR A 241 -7.69 -0.61 -10.12
C THR A 241 -6.51 0.27 -9.69
N THR A 242 -6.76 1.55 -9.39
CA THR A 242 -5.70 2.57 -9.19
C THR A 242 -5.24 2.78 -7.75
N ASP A 243 -5.88 2.14 -6.75
CA ASP A 243 -5.59 2.44 -5.33
C ASP A 243 -4.19 2.01 -4.91
N LEU A 244 -3.52 2.83 -4.10
CA LEU A 244 -2.18 2.54 -3.61
C LEU A 244 -2.11 1.20 -2.85
N ALA A 245 -3.08 0.89 -1.99
CA ALA A 245 -3.16 -0.37 -1.25
C ALA A 245 -4.06 -1.44 -1.93
N ARG A 246 -4.24 -1.37 -3.26
CA ARG A 246 -5.13 -2.28 -4.00
C ARG A 246 -4.66 -3.73 -3.89
N GLY A 247 -5.48 -4.56 -3.28
CA GLY A 247 -5.28 -6.01 -3.25
C GLY A 247 -5.65 -6.65 -4.59
N ASN A 248 -4.77 -7.49 -5.10
CA ASN A 248 -4.94 -8.20 -6.36
C ASN A 248 -4.91 -9.70 -6.10
N PHE A 249 -5.92 -10.45 -6.57
CA PHE A 249 -5.92 -11.90 -6.43
C PHE A 249 -4.71 -12.53 -7.13
N LEU A 250 -4.04 -13.45 -6.42
CA LEU A 250 -2.96 -14.23 -6.98
C LEU A 250 -3.50 -15.25 -7.99
N SER A 251 -2.78 -15.45 -9.09
CA SER A 251 -3.14 -16.40 -10.14
C SER A 251 -2.17 -17.59 -10.18
N TYR A 252 -2.42 -18.48 -11.15
CA TYR A 252 -1.53 -19.56 -11.52
C TYR A 252 -1.39 -19.60 -13.03
N ASP A 253 -0.15 -19.45 -13.51
CA ASP A 253 0.19 -19.44 -14.92
C ASP A 253 1.62 -19.98 -15.15
N PRO A 254 1.79 -21.26 -15.54
CA PRO A 254 3.10 -21.81 -15.83
C PRO A 254 3.80 -21.15 -17.03
N ASN A 255 3.04 -20.45 -17.87
CA ASN A 255 3.53 -19.71 -19.03
C ASN A 255 3.75 -18.22 -18.73
N LEU A 256 3.75 -17.82 -17.45
CA LEU A 256 4.09 -16.46 -17.02
C LEU A 256 5.35 -15.99 -17.74
N TRP A 257 5.23 -14.86 -18.43
CA TRP A 257 6.34 -14.23 -19.12
C TRP A 257 7.01 -13.22 -18.18
N LYS A 258 8.34 -13.25 -18.12
CA LYS A 258 9.15 -12.30 -17.39
C LYS A 258 10.16 -11.67 -18.35
N ASN A 259 10.24 -10.35 -18.31
CA ASN A 259 11.15 -9.59 -19.15
C ASN A 259 12.61 -9.86 -18.74
N PRO A 260 13.50 -10.29 -19.65
CA PRO A 260 14.90 -10.54 -19.33
C PRO A 260 15.71 -9.26 -19.09
N LYS A 261 15.26 -8.11 -19.60
CA LYS A 261 15.96 -6.81 -19.50
C LYS A 261 14.96 -5.66 -19.34
N PRO A 262 14.21 -5.63 -18.22
CA PRO A 262 13.23 -4.57 -18.00
C PRO A 262 13.93 -3.22 -17.86
N GLN A 263 13.28 -2.17 -18.36
CA GLN A 263 13.66 -0.77 -18.13
C GLN A 263 12.49 -0.08 -17.45
N PRO A 264 12.72 0.65 -16.34
CA PRO A 264 11.63 1.31 -15.64
C PRO A 264 10.90 2.29 -16.57
N PHE A 265 9.58 2.38 -16.43
CA PHE A 265 8.85 3.53 -16.93
C PHE A 265 9.39 4.77 -16.23
N HIS A 266 9.92 5.71 -17.02
CA HIS A 266 10.45 6.97 -16.51
C HIS A 266 9.30 7.92 -16.17
N PHE A 267 9.06 8.09 -14.88
CA PHE A 267 7.99 8.92 -14.36
C PHE A 267 8.43 10.38 -14.24
N ILE A 268 7.67 11.26 -14.89
CA ILE A 268 7.80 12.71 -14.72
C ILE A 268 6.46 13.22 -14.19
N PRO A 269 6.41 13.83 -13.00
CA PRO A 269 5.17 14.38 -12.46
C PRO A 269 4.48 15.33 -13.44
N SER A 270 3.17 15.15 -13.65
CA SER A 270 2.34 16.04 -14.45
C SER A 270 2.15 17.41 -13.77
N THR A 271 2.31 17.46 -12.44
CA THR A 271 2.17 18.66 -11.60
C THR A 271 3.33 18.77 -10.61
N SER A 272 3.64 20.00 -10.18
CA SER A 272 4.69 20.27 -9.20
C SER A 272 4.33 19.83 -7.77
N GLU A 273 3.04 19.71 -7.47
CA GLU A 273 2.52 19.18 -6.22
C GLU A 273 1.65 17.95 -6.48
N PRO A 274 1.70 16.93 -5.59
CA PRO A 274 0.93 15.72 -5.77
C PRO A 274 -0.56 15.96 -5.55
N ILE A 275 -1.38 15.50 -6.51
CA ILE A 275 -2.84 15.50 -6.39
C ILE A 275 -3.26 14.16 -5.79
N ILE A 276 -3.60 14.16 -4.51
CA ILE A 276 -4.16 12.98 -3.84
C ILE A 276 -5.69 12.99 -4.07
N PRO A 277 -6.27 11.97 -4.75
CA PRO A 277 -7.71 11.87 -4.95
C PRO A 277 -8.47 11.90 -3.62
N GLU A 278 -9.65 12.51 -3.62
CA GLU A 278 -10.60 12.29 -2.53
C GLU A 278 -11.08 10.84 -2.61
N THR A 279 -10.73 10.02 -1.63
CA THR A 279 -11.17 8.62 -1.59
C THR A 279 -12.32 8.45 -0.63
N VAL A 280 -13.16 7.46 -0.92
CA VAL A 280 -14.12 6.92 0.05
C VAL A 280 -13.34 6.18 1.13
N THR A 281 -13.72 6.40 2.39
CA THR A 281 -13.19 5.65 3.52
C THR A 281 -14.23 4.64 3.97
N GLU A 282 -13.80 3.45 4.39
CA GLU A 282 -14.69 2.35 4.75
C GLU A 282 -14.48 1.93 6.20
N THR A 283 -15.54 1.43 6.86
CA THR A 283 -15.53 0.94 8.24
C THR A 283 -16.02 -0.50 8.29
N ILE A 284 -15.32 -1.35 9.07
CA ILE A 284 -15.80 -2.71 9.35
C ILE A 284 -16.83 -2.65 10.48
N ILE A 285 -18.03 -3.15 10.21
CA ILE A 285 -19.15 -3.23 11.15
C ILE A 285 -19.70 -4.67 11.23
N LYS A 286 -20.68 -4.88 12.10
CA LYS A 286 -21.50 -6.10 12.15
C LYS A 286 -22.87 -5.86 11.55
N ASP A 287 -23.37 -6.82 10.79
CA ASP A 287 -24.77 -6.86 10.38
C ASP A 287 -25.69 -7.32 11.53
N GLU A 288 -27.00 -7.28 11.31
CA GLU A 288 -28.01 -7.72 12.28
C GLU A 288 -27.86 -9.19 12.70
N ALA A 289 -27.18 -10.01 11.90
CA ALA A 289 -26.91 -11.42 12.16
C ALA A 289 -25.52 -11.67 12.78
N GLY A 290 -24.73 -10.61 13.03
CA GLY A 290 -23.41 -10.68 13.63
C GLY A 290 -22.25 -10.98 12.67
N ASN A 291 -22.48 -10.99 11.36
CA ASN A 291 -21.42 -11.19 10.36
C ASN A 291 -20.67 -9.88 10.10
N GLU A 292 -19.38 -9.99 9.75
CA GLU A 292 -18.57 -8.86 9.33
C GLU A 292 -19.04 -8.32 7.97
N MET A 293 -19.25 -7.01 7.90
CA MET A 293 -19.47 -6.30 6.64
C MET A 293 -18.72 -4.98 6.60
N ILE A 294 -18.39 -4.53 5.39
CA ILE A 294 -17.74 -3.25 5.14
C ILE A 294 -18.81 -2.24 4.71
N THR A 295 -18.83 -1.06 5.35
CA THR A 295 -19.69 0.06 4.96
C THR A 295 -18.86 1.28 4.58
N GLU A 296 -19.28 2.00 3.55
CA GLU A 296 -18.71 3.30 3.20
C GLU A 296 -19.07 4.36 4.27
N ASP A 297 -18.14 5.25 4.57
CA ASP A 297 -18.37 6.39 5.46
C ASP A 297 -19.06 7.54 4.71
N ASP A 298 -19.84 8.34 5.43
CA ASP A 298 -20.48 9.55 4.89
C ASP A 298 -19.46 10.48 4.21
N SER A 299 -19.86 11.13 3.11
CA SER A 299 -18.97 11.98 2.30
C SER A 299 -18.25 13.08 3.10
N TYR A 300 -18.93 13.68 4.09
CA TYR A 300 -18.34 14.68 4.97
C TYR A 300 -17.27 14.11 5.91
N VAL A 301 -17.48 12.87 6.38
CA VAL A 301 -16.53 12.12 7.20
C VAL A 301 -15.34 11.68 6.37
N ALA A 302 -15.57 11.15 5.16
CA ALA A 302 -14.50 10.79 4.23
C ALA A 302 -13.60 12.00 3.91
N LYS A 303 -14.20 13.17 3.64
CA LYS A 303 -13.45 14.43 3.44
C LYS A 303 -12.62 14.83 4.67
N PHE A 304 -13.18 14.69 5.86
CA PHE A 304 -12.46 14.93 7.11
C PHE A 304 -11.27 13.98 7.28
N LEU A 305 -11.47 12.67 7.11
CA LEU A 305 -10.40 11.67 7.20
C LEU A 305 -9.30 11.88 6.15
N ASN A 306 -9.69 12.26 4.92
CA ASN A 306 -8.74 12.66 3.88
C ASN A 306 -7.94 13.93 4.24
N THR A 307 -8.49 14.83 5.04
CA THR A 307 -7.74 15.99 5.56
C THR A 307 -6.80 15.58 6.69
N LEU A 308 -7.27 14.69 7.57
CA LEU A 308 -6.53 14.15 8.69
C LEU A 308 -5.30 13.35 8.25
N SER A 309 -5.37 12.66 7.11
CA SER A 309 -4.22 11.94 6.54
C SER A 309 -3.11 12.89 6.06
N ARG A 310 -3.43 14.17 5.79
CA ARG A 310 -2.51 15.20 5.30
C ARG A 310 -1.97 16.11 6.40
N GLN A 311 -2.64 16.21 7.55
CA GLN A 311 -2.32 17.19 8.61
C GLN A 311 -2.12 16.52 9.98
N VAL A 312 -1.25 17.10 10.81
CA VAL A 312 -1.13 16.70 12.22
C VAL A 312 -2.19 17.43 13.03
N VAL A 313 -3.19 16.70 13.51
CA VAL A 313 -4.33 17.24 14.29
C VAL A 313 -4.39 16.55 15.65
N SER A 314 -4.64 17.29 16.73
CA SER A 314 -4.79 16.71 18.09
C SER A 314 -6.12 15.96 18.27
N ASP A 315 -6.20 15.06 19.24
CA ASP A 315 -7.43 14.34 19.59
C ASP A 315 -8.59 15.30 19.92
N ASP A 316 -8.33 16.37 20.67
CA ASP A 316 -9.35 17.39 20.98
C ASP A 316 -9.89 18.07 19.72
N SER A 317 -9.01 18.34 18.76
CA SER A 317 -9.42 18.97 17.50
C SER A 317 -10.21 18.00 16.63
N ILE A 318 -9.84 16.71 16.61
CA ILE A 318 -10.59 15.64 15.94
C ILE A 318 -12.00 15.54 16.53
N ILE A 319 -12.12 15.37 17.86
CA ILE A 319 -13.40 15.26 18.56
C ILE A 319 -14.27 16.50 18.30
N ARG A 320 -13.68 17.70 18.40
CA ARG A 320 -14.40 18.95 18.14
C ARG A 320 -14.93 19.06 16.70
N ILE A 321 -14.16 18.61 15.71
CA ILE A 321 -14.61 18.63 14.30
C ILE A 321 -15.73 17.63 14.10
N LEU A 322 -15.56 16.40 14.58
CA LEU A 322 -16.56 15.34 14.47
C LEU A 322 -17.84 15.67 15.22
N GLY A 323 -17.77 16.30 16.40
CA GLY A 323 -18.95 16.75 17.16
C GLY A 323 -19.79 17.83 16.46
N LYS A 324 -19.23 18.57 15.49
CA LYS A 324 -20.02 19.47 14.63
C LYS A 324 -20.81 18.71 13.56
N ILE A 325 -20.31 17.55 13.14
CA ILE A 325 -20.92 16.69 12.11
C ILE A 325 -21.95 15.77 12.77
N TRP A 326 -21.59 15.15 13.88
CA TRP A 326 -22.38 14.16 14.61
C TRP A 326 -23.27 14.82 15.65
N THR A 327 -24.43 15.29 15.21
CA THR A 327 -25.42 15.99 16.05
C THR A 327 -26.39 15.04 16.78
N GLY A 328 -26.12 13.73 16.72
CA GLY A 328 -26.99 12.70 17.27
C GLY A 328 -28.29 12.43 16.50
N LYS A 329 -28.65 13.26 15.51
CA LYS A 329 -29.87 13.06 14.70
C LYS A 329 -29.87 11.72 13.94
N SER A 330 -28.72 11.29 13.45
CA SER A 330 -28.55 10.02 12.71
C SER A 330 -28.87 8.78 13.55
N ILE A 331 -28.78 8.90 14.88
CA ILE A 331 -29.06 7.84 15.85
C ILE A 331 -30.53 7.39 15.80
N ALA A 332 -31.44 8.30 15.40
CA ALA A 332 -32.86 7.99 15.24
C ALA A 332 -33.12 6.97 14.11
N ASN A 333 -32.20 6.82 13.16
CA ASN A 333 -32.32 5.91 12.03
C ASN A 333 -31.67 4.53 12.29
N GLY A 334 -31.08 4.32 13.47
CA GLY A 334 -30.46 3.06 13.87
C GLY A 334 -29.31 3.25 14.86
N ARG A 335 -29.59 3.10 16.16
CA ARG A 335 -28.64 3.36 17.26
C ARG A 335 -27.36 2.54 17.17
N ASN A 336 -27.47 1.23 16.99
CA ASN A 336 -26.33 0.32 16.98
C ASN A 336 -25.38 0.60 15.80
N ASN A 337 -25.92 0.64 14.58
CA ASN A 337 -25.10 0.86 13.38
C ASN A 337 -24.44 2.24 13.37
N THR A 338 -25.15 3.28 13.85
CA THR A 338 -24.60 4.65 13.93
C THR A 338 -23.45 4.72 14.94
N THR A 339 -23.64 4.15 16.14
CA THR A 339 -22.59 4.16 17.18
C THR A 339 -21.39 3.30 16.79
N MET A 340 -21.61 2.18 16.10
CA MET A 340 -20.54 1.38 15.50
C MET A 340 -19.75 2.16 14.46
N SER A 341 -20.43 2.87 13.55
CA SER A 341 -19.80 3.75 12.56
C SER A 341 -18.96 4.85 13.24
N TYR A 342 -19.51 5.54 14.25
CA TYR A 342 -18.78 6.57 15.00
C TYR A 342 -17.53 6.00 15.69
N ALA A 343 -17.66 4.84 16.33
CA ALA A 343 -16.54 4.16 16.98
C ALA A 343 -15.45 3.78 15.98
N GLY A 344 -15.83 3.28 14.79
CA GLY A 344 -14.93 2.97 13.70
C GLY A 344 -14.19 4.21 13.18
N VAL A 345 -14.90 5.31 12.94
CA VAL A 345 -14.30 6.58 12.48
C VAL A 345 -13.33 7.14 13.52
N LEU A 346 -13.68 7.16 14.80
CA LEU A 346 -12.79 7.62 15.88
C LEU A 346 -11.55 6.73 16.01
N CYS A 347 -11.71 5.42 15.84
CA CYS A 347 -10.61 4.47 15.81
C CYS A 347 -9.65 4.79 14.66
N LYS A 348 -10.13 4.92 13.43
CA LYS A 348 -9.33 5.25 12.23
C LYS A 348 -8.67 6.63 12.33
N ALA A 349 -9.34 7.59 12.96
CA ALA A 349 -8.79 8.91 13.25
C ALA A 349 -7.73 8.89 14.38
N GLY A 350 -7.59 7.77 15.09
CA GLY A 350 -6.57 7.57 16.12
C GLY A 350 -6.91 8.24 17.44
N VAL A 351 -8.18 8.43 17.77
CA VAL A 351 -8.62 8.95 19.08
C VAL A 351 -8.56 7.83 20.11
N GLU A 352 -7.88 8.04 21.24
CA GLU A 352 -7.74 6.99 22.27
C GLU A 352 -9.09 6.42 22.72
N LYS A 353 -9.13 5.10 22.92
CA LYS A 353 -10.37 4.31 23.11
C LYS A 353 -11.29 4.86 24.20
N ASN A 354 -10.74 5.20 25.37
CA ASN A 354 -11.53 5.73 26.48
C ASN A 354 -12.12 7.11 26.14
N ARG A 355 -11.38 7.93 25.39
CA ARG A 355 -11.85 9.25 24.96
C ARG A 355 -12.97 9.14 23.93
N ALA A 356 -12.84 8.19 22.99
CA ALA A 356 -13.87 7.90 22.01
C ALA A 356 -15.14 7.38 22.68
N LYS A 357 -15.01 6.49 23.67
CA LYS A 357 -16.13 5.99 24.48
C LYS A 357 -16.88 7.16 25.14
N SER A 358 -16.19 7.99 25.91
CA SER A 358 -16.83 9.13 26.59
C SER A 358 -17.52 10.08 25.62
N PHE A 359 -16.90 10.39 24.48
CA PHE A 359 -17.51 11.26 23.47
C PHE A 359 -18.78 10.67 22.85
N ILE A 360 -18.81 9.36 22.56
CA ILE A 360 -20.02 8.73 22.04
C ILE A 360 -21.10 8.63 23.12
N GLU A 361 -20.75 8.32 24.37
CA GLU A 361 -21.70 8.29 25.50
C GLU A 361 -22.37 9.67 25.72
N GLU A 362 -21.67 10.77 25.50
CA GLU A 362 -22.27 12.11 25.51
C GLU A 362 -23.33 12.31 24.41
N LEU A 363 -23.19 11.63 23.27
CA LEU A 363 -24.16 11.66 22.16
C LEU A 363 -25.31 10.65 22.37
N VAL A 364 -25.10 9.58 23.16
CA VAL A 364 -26.08 8.52 23.48
C VAL A 364 -26.05 8.13 24.97
N PRO A 365 -26.52 9.00 25.88
CA PRO A 365 -26.34 8.81 27.32
C PRO A 365 -27.00 7.54 27.89
N ASP A 366 -28.06 7.02 27.25
CA ASP A 366 -28.83 5.86 27.72
C ASP A 366 -28.51 4.55 26.96
N TYR A 367 -27.32 4.45 26.34
CA TYR A 367 -26.95 3.28 25.53
C TYR A 367 -25.54 2.81 25.86
N ASP A 368 -25.42 1.57 26.38
CA ASP A 368 -24.11 0.98 26.66
C ASP A 368 -23.41 0.60 25.34
N ILE A 369 -22.33 1.31 25.05
CA ILE A 369 -21.52 1.13 23.85
C ILE A 369 -20.24 0.33 24.12
N THR A 370 -20.07 -0.28 25.29
CA THR A 370 -18.82 -0.94 25.68
C THR A 370 -18.39 -2.00 24.66
N GLU A 371 -19.30 -2.90 24.28
CA GLU A 371 -19.01 -3.92 23.27
C GLU A 371 -18.73 -3.31 21.88
N ILE A 372 -19.44 -2.24 21.51
CA ILE A 372 -19.25 -1.52 20.24
C ILE A 372 -17.84 -0.93 20.17
N ILE A 373 -17.39 -0.27 21.24
CA ILE A 373 -16.06 0.32 21.33
C ILE A 373 -14.99 -0.77 21.29
N GLU A 374 -15.16 -1.86 22.05
CA GLU A 374 -14.23 -2.99 22.01
C GLU A 374 -14.12 -3.58 20.60
N TYR A 375 -15.26 -3.77 19.94
CA TYR A 375 -15.33 -4.32 18.61
C TYR A 375 -14.66 -3.40 17.58
N ALA A 376 -15.05 -2.13 17.54
CA ALA A 376 -14.51 -1.18 16.57
C ALA A 376 -12.98 -1.06 16.68
N TYR A 377 -12.42 -1.03 17.90
CA TYR A 377 -10.99 -0.89 18.14
C TYR A 377 -10.17 -2.17 17.98
N SER A 378 -10.82 -3.33 17.93
CA SER A 378 -10.17 -4.61 17.62
C SER A 378 -10.21 -4.95 16.14
N HIS A 379 -11.21 -4.45 15.40
CA HIS A 379 -11.43 -4.81 13.99
C HIS A 379 -11.00 -3.72 13.00
N ASN A 380 -11.03 -2.43 13.40
CA ASN A 380 -10.51 -1.35 12.58
C ASN A 380 -9.06 -1.01 12.95
N THR A 381 -8.29 -0.54 11.97
CA THR A 381 -6.90 -0.16 12.19
C THR A 381 -6.82 1.20 12.88
N PHE A 382 -6.38 1.20 14.14
CA PHE A 382 -6.24 2.43 14.93
C PHE A 382 -5.28 3.44 14.29
N GLY A 383 -5.76 4.65 14.04
CA GLY A 383 -4.99 5.76 13.51
C GLY A 383 -4.63 5.64 12.03
N CYS A 384 -5.23 4.71 11.27
CA CYS A 384 -4.88 4.50 9.87
C CYS A 384 -5.25 5.66 8.94
N GLU A 385 -6.16 6.57 9.33
CA GLU A 385 -6.46 7.79 8.56
C GLU A 385 -5.79 9.04 9.14
N ARG A 386 -4.94 8.85 10.15
CA ARG A 386 -4.17 9.92 10.75
C ARG A 386 -2.77 9.95 10.15
N ARG A 387 -2.30 11.12 9.71
CA ARG A 387 -0.88 11.33 9.36
C ARG A 387 0.01 10.78 10.48
N LYS A 388 1.27 10.37 10.17
CA LYS A 388 2.30 9.79 11.09
C LYS A 388 2.41 10.49 12.47
N TYR A 389 1.41 10.32 13.32
CA TYR A 389 1.34 10.82 14.68
C TYR A 389 1.22 9.58 15.56
N LYS A 390 2.32 9.29 16.25
CA LYS A 390 2.48 8.30 17.32
C LYS A 390 1.59 7.05 17.16
N SER A 391 2.10 6.06 16.44
CA SER A 391 1.73 4.68 16.75
C SER A 391 1.84 4.49 18.26
N ARG A 392 0.79 3.99 18.92
CA ARG A 392 0.81 3.65 20.36
C ARG A 392 2.20 3.13 20.74
N LYS A 393 2.85 3.76 21.73
CA LYS A 393 3.87 3.03 22.47
C LYS A 393 3.15 1.78 23.00
N LYS A 394 3.67 0.61 22.62
CA LYS A 394 3.21 -0.68 23.11
C LYS A 394 3.15 -0.67 24.64
#